data_AF-A0A0G2DRG2-F1
#
_entry.id   AF-A0A0G2DRG2-F1
#
_cell.length_a   1.000
_cell.length_b   1.000
_cell.length_c   1.000
_cell.angle_alpha   90.00
_cell.angle_beta   90.00
_cell.angle_gamma   90.00
#
_symmetry.space_group_name_H-M   'P 1'
#
loop_
_entity.id
_entity.type
_entity.pdbx_description
1 polymer ?
#
loop_
_entity_poly.entity_id
_entity_poly.type
_entity_poly.pdbx_seq_one_letter_code
_entity_poly.pdbx_strand_id
1 'polypeptide(L)'
;MPPPPPTYDLIVIGSGFAGATTTLSFLSTCASSTTTPPRRPRVALLEAGHPSSRPGASRWTMAYLRLSSTLTFDGGWAGEMRAASKGAADEAYMATLAREATGTVQWLEEEVGVRLAPDVVLACGGFEGNPEMLAKYVGNRTHELPLIAPGLVHNKGAGLNMALELGAATSGSFDGMHCELVDTRATKPDAVIWGHNYGIVVNEHCKRFYDEGKGHLFSTFEKIALELWRDQNQKGYFVTDDTIMKRFRPGWVYDTTDQEPEKADTITELAVKLGCDPDELQKTVDEFNEACDKENKTNWANPIVKPPFYGYPLMAHLTFTYGGVKTNTNAQVLGTNDVPIPGLWAAGEMTGLYYNGMGSVHPVVT
;
A
#
# COMPACT_ATOMS: atom_id res chain seq x y z
N MET A 1 -41.46 -25.17 -7.31
CA MET A 1 -40.40 -24.41 -7.99
C MET A 1 -39.66 -23.59 -6.94
N PRO A 2 -38.33 -23.58 -6.92
CA PRO A 2 -37.60 -22.59 -6.13
C PRO A 2 -37.98 -21.17 -6.62
N PRO A 3 -38.00 -20.17 -5.73
CA PRO A 3 -38.26 -18.79 -6.15
C PRO A 3 -37.21 -18.36 -7.19
N PRO A 4 -37.59 -17.48 -8.14
CA PRO A 4 -36.62 -16.93 -9.09
C PRO A 4 -35.50 -16.25 -8.30
N PRO A 5 -34.24 -16.34 -8.79
CA PRO A 5 -33.12 -15.72 -8.11
C PRO A 5 -33.35 -14.21 -7.96
N PRO A 6 -32.87 -13.61 -6.87
CA PRO A 6 -32.98 -12.17 -6.68
C PRO A 6 -32.32 -11.44 -7.86
N THR A 7 -33.04 -10.48 -8.44
CA THR A 7 -32.48 -9.54 -9.42
C THR A 7 -31.70 -8.43 -8.70
N TYR A 8 -30.50 -8.16 -9.19
CA TYR A 8 -29.62 -7.09 -8.71
C TYR A 8 -29.41 -6.08 -9.82
N ASP A 9 -29.29 -4.82 -9.45
CA ASP A 9 -29.02 -3.69 -10.34
C ASP A 9 -27.52 -3.46 -10.54
N LEU A 10 -26.69 -3.89 -9.58
CA LEU A 10 -25.23 -3.86 -9.63
C LEU A 10 -24.67 -5.08 -8.91
N ILE A 11 -23.62 -5.67 -9.47
CA ILE A 11 -22.81 -6.69 -8.78
C ILE A 11 -21.40 -6.13 -8.59
N VAL A 12 -20.96 -6.09 -7.34
CA VAL A 12 -19.60 -5.70 -6.97
C VAL A 12 -18.88 -6.92 -6.42
N ILE A 13 -17.75 -7.27 -7.03
CA ILE A 13 -16.93 -8.41 -6.60
C ILE A 13 -15.71 -7.87 -5.84
N GLY A 14 -15.60 -8.25 -4.56
CA GLY A 14 -14.65 -7.74 -3.59
C GLY A 14 -15.33 -6.80 -2.60
N SER A 15 -15.20 -7.09 -1.30
CA SER A 15 -15.76 -6.30 -0.18
C SER A 15 -14.70 -5.45 0.53
N GLY A 16 -13.55 -5.29 -0.12
CA GLY A 16 -12.49 -4.37 0.26
C GLY A 16 -12.95 -2.91 0.31
N PHE A 17 -12.05 -1.99 0.65
CA PHE A 17 -12.36 -0.55 0.67
C PHE A 17 -12.96 -0.08 -0.67
N ALA A 18 -12.38 -0.50 -1.79
CA ALA A 18 -12.87 -0.17 -3.13
C ALA A 18 -14.31 -0.66 -3.34
N GLY A 19 -14.60 -1.94 -3.16
CA GLY A 19 -15.93 -2.49 -3.44
C GLY A 19 -17.01 -2.01 -2.48
N ALA A 20 -16.68 -1.80 -1.20
CA ALA A 20 -17.59 -1.18 -0.24
C ALA A 20 -17.91 0.27 -0.63
N THR A 21 -16.90 1.04 -1.05
CA THR A 21 -17.07 2.44 -1.49
C THR A 21 -17.86 2.51 -2.79
N THR A 22 -17.58 1.65 -3.77
CA THR A 22 -18.37 1.50 -5.00
C THR A 22 -19.83 1.20 -4.69
N THR A 23 -20.09 0.26 -3.78
CA THR A 23 -21.44 -0.11 -3.37
C THR A 23 -22.17 1.07 -2.73
N LEU A 24 -21.52 1.76 -1.78
CA LEU A 24 -22.09 2.91 -1.10
C LEU A 24 -22.33 4.08 -2.07
N SER A 25 -21.39 4.36 -2.97
CA SER A 25 -21.51 5.39 -3.98
C SER A 25 -22.71 5.12 -4.90
N PHE A 26 -22.83 3.91 -5.45
CA PHE A 26 -23.97 3.54 -6.31
C PHE A 26 -25.32 3.68 -5.60
N LEU A 27 -25.42 3.19 -4.36
CA LEU A 27 -26.64 3.29 -3.57
C LEU A 27 -27.01 4.77 -3.30
N SER A 28 -26.02 5.60 -2.94
CA SER A 28 -26.21 7.03 -2.69
C SER A 28 -26.64 7.78 -3.95
N THR A 29 -25.98 7.56 -5.09
CA THR A 29 -26.33 8.20 -6.37
C THR A 29 -27.75 7.82 -6.80
N CYS A 30 -28.14 6.56 -6.64
CA CYS A 30 -29.51 6.13 -6.93
C CYS A 30 -30.54 6.76 -5.99
N ALA A 31 -30.22 6.94 -4.70
CA ALA A 31 -31.12 7.54 -3.72
C ALA A 31 -31.34 9.04 -3.98
N SER A 32 -30.35 9.73 -4.54
CA SER A 32 -30.43 11.15 -4.93
C SER A 32 -31.20 11.37 -6.24
N SER A 33 -31.58 10.30 -6.96
CA SER A 33 -32.36 10.38 -8.19
C SER A 33 -33.80 10.81 -7.93
N THR A 34 -34.28 11.82 -8.65
CA THR A 34 -35.66 12.36 -8.55
C THR A 34 -36.73 11.49 -9.23
N THR A 35 -36.39 10.27 -9.68
CA THR A 35 -37.36 9.35 -10.29
C THR A 35 -38.49 9.00 -9.34
N THR A 36 -39.74 9.10 -9.82
CA THR A 36 -40.96 8.76 -9.07
C THR A 36 -41.64 7.56 -9.72
N PRO A 37 -41.89 6.45 -8.98
CA PRO A 37 -41.55 6.23 -7.57
C PRO A 37 -40.04 6.03 -7.37
N PRO A 38 -39.51 6.33 -6.16
CA PRO A 38 -38.09 6.18 -5.86
C PRO A 38 -37.65 4.73 -6.08
N ARG A 39 -36.73 4.53 -7.02
CA ARG A 39 -36.13 3.22 -7.30
C ARG A 39 -35.31 2.81 -6.08
N ARG A 40 -35.59 1.63 -5.53
CA ARG A 40 -34.77 1.00 -4.48
C ARG A 40 -33.75 0.09 -5.16
N PRO A 41 -32.52 0.57 -5.45
CA PRO A 41 -31.50 -0.25 -6.08
C PRO A 41 -31.13 -1.44 -5.19
N ARG A 42 -30.82 -2.58 -5.81
CA ARG A 42 -30.34 -3.79 -5.15
C ARG A 42 -28.92 -4.06 -5.61
N VAL A 43 -27.96 -4.03 -4.69
CA VAL A 43 -26.55 -4.36 -4.97
C VAL A 43 -26.22 -5.72 -4.36
N ALA A 44 -25.53 -6.57 -5.12
CA ALA A 44 -24.85 -7.73 -4.58
C ALA A 44 -23.38 -7.37 -4.36
N LEU A 45 -22.94 -7.31 -3.10
CA LEU A 45 -21.52 -7.22 -2.74
C LEU A 45 -21.02 -8.63 -2.44
N LEU A 46 -20.18 -9.16 -3.32
CA LEU A 46 -19.67 -10.52 -3.27
C LEU A 46 -18.23 -10.51 -2.78
N GLU A 47 -17.81 -11.55 -2.07
CA GLU A 47 -16.43 -11.68 -1.60
C GLU A 47 -15.98 -13.14 -1.63
N ALA A 48 -14.73 -13.37 -2.02
CA ALA A 48 -14.10 -14.67 -2.02
C ALA A 48 -13.38 -14.92 -0.68
N GLY A 49 -14.15 -15.25 0.35
CA GLY A 49 -13.61 -15.73 1.62
C GLY A 49 -14.62 -15.73 2.75
N HIS A 50 -14.23 -16.30 3.90
CA HIS A 50 -15.12 -16.39 5.05
C HIS A 50 -15.38 -15.00 5.65
N PRO A 51 -16.62 -14.65 6.06
CA PRO A 51 -16.95 -13.33 6.61
C PRO A 51 -16.08 -12.90 7.79
N SER A 52 -15.61 -13.85 8.61
CA SER A 52 -14.72 -13.56 9.74
C SER A 52 -13.31 -13.12 9.32
N SER A 53 -12.87 -13.52 8.12
CA SER A 53 -11.52 -13.25 7.61
C SER A 53 -11.40 -11.84 7.04
N ARG A 54 -12.53 -11.20 6.69
CA ARG A 54 -12.61 -9.89 6.01
C ARG A 54 -11.60 -9.79 4.85
N PRO A 55 -11.78 -10.60 3.80
CA PRO A 55 -10.77 -10.90 2.78
C PRO A 55 -10.20 -9.68 2.05
N GLY A 56 -10.99 -8.64 1.78
CA GLY A 56 -10.52 -7.42 1.12
C GLY A 56 -9.60 -6.50 1.97
N ALA A 57 -8.92 -7.05 2.98
CA ALA A 57 -7.99 -6.37 3.90
C ALA A 57 -8.53 -5.13 4.66
N SER A 58 -9.82 -4.77 4.51
CA SER A 58 -10.44 -3.58 5.10
C SER A 58 -10.36 -3.48 6.63
N ARG A 59 -10.08 -4.59 7.33
CA ARG A 59 -9.86 -4.62 8.78
C ARG A 59 -8.44 -4.22 9.17
N TRP A 60 -7.48 -4.40 8.28
CA TRP A 60 -6.05 -4.43 8.57
C TRP A 60 -5.28 -3.30 7.88
N THR A 61 -5.90 -2.63 6.89
CA THR A 61 -5.31 -1.48 6.19
C THR A 61 -5.94 -0.18 6.67
N MET A 62 -5.10 0.80 7.03
CA MET A 62 -5.53 2.15 7.40
C MET A 62 -5.87 2.96 6.14
N ALA A 63 -7.12 3.38 5.98
CA ALA A 63 -7.53 4.28 4.90
C ALA A 63 -7.32 5.75 5.31
N TYR A 64 -6.30 6.41 4.73
CA TYR A 64 -5.90 7.81 5.01
C TYR A 64 -6.65 8.87 4.20
N LEU A 65 -7.48 8.49 3.22
CA LEU A 65 -8.32 9.40 2.46
C LEU A 65 -9.77 8.90 2.53
N ARG A 66 -10.64 9.67 3.18
CA ARG A 66 -12.06 9.33 3.34
C ARG A 66 -12.93 10.53 3.00
N LEU A 67 -13.93 10.29 2.16
CA LEU A 67 -15.07 11.17 1.98
C LEU A 67 -16.22 10.61 2.82
N SER A 68 -16.98 11.49 3.47
CA SER A 68 -18.24 11.08 4.10
C SER A 68 -19.30 10.74 3.04
N SER A 69 -20.39 10.12 3.47
CA SER A 69 -21.56 9.84 2.62
C SER A 69 -22.24 11.09 2.04
N THR A 70 -21.90 12.29 2.52
CA THR A 70 -22.38 13.58 2.03
C THR A 70 -21.32 14.30 1.18
N LEU A 71 -20.33 13.56 0.67
CA LEU A 71 -19.21 14.09 -0.11
C LEU A 71 -18.44 15.19 0.65
N THR A 72 -18.52 15.14 1.98
CA THR A 72 -17.82 16.07 2.85
C THR A 72 -16.46 15.47 3.11
N PHE A 73 -15.45 16.22 2.68
CA PHE A 73 -14.07 15.90 2.93
C PHE A 73 -13.82 15.84 4.44
N ASP A 74 -13.06 14.85 4.91
CA ASP A 74 -12.70 14.78 6.33
C ASP A 74 -11.96 16.06 6.71
N GLY A 75 -12.57 16.85 7.59
CA GLY A 75 -12.03 18.13 8.03
C GLY A 75 -10.68 18.00 8.75
N GLY A 76 -10.34 16.79 9.22
CA GLY A 76 -9.05 16.47 9.82
C GLY A 76 -7.95 16.21 8.80
N TRP A 77 -8.27 15.83 7.55
CA TRP A 77 -7.29 15.31 6.59
C TRP A 77 -6.16 16.27 6.25
N ALA A 78 -6.46 17.56 6.03
CA ALA A 78 -5.41 18.53 5.75
C ALA A 78 -4.49 18.74 6.97
N GLY A 79 -5.04 18.60 8.17
CA GLY A 79 -4.28 18.59 9.43
C GLY A 79 -3.45 17.32 9.59
N GLU A 80 -4.00 16.16 9.24
CA GLU A 80 -3.33 14.86 9.27
C GLU A 80 -2.21 14.79 8.22
N MET A 81 -2.44 15.29 7.01
CA MET A 81 -1.43 15.36 5.95
C MET A 81 -0.34 16.39 6.28
N ARG A 82 -0.70 17.53 6.89
CA ARG A 82 0.28 18.48 7.43
C ARG A 82 1.10 17.86 8.56
N ALA A 83 0.47 17.12 9.45
CA ALA A 83 1.13 16.42 10.56
C ALA A 83 2.03 15.27 10.06
N ALA A 84 1.56 14.49 9.10
CA ALA A 84 2.26 13.35 8.50
C ALA A 84 3.44 13.81 7.63
N SER A 85 3.26 14.88 6.85
CA SER A 85 4.33 15.48 6.05
C SER A 85 5.23 16.43 6.83
N LYS A 86 4.89 16.73 8.10
CA LYS A 86 5.55 17.77 8.92
C LYS A 86 5.69 19.12 8.20
N GLY A 87 4.70 19.46 7.37
CA GLY A 87 4.68 20.68 6.56
C GLY A 87 5.46 20.62 5.25
N ALA A 88 5.97 19.45 4.83
CA ALA A 88 6.66 19.29 3.55
C ALA A 88 5.72 19.12 2.35
N ALA A 89 4.47 18.72 2.58
CA ALA A 89 3.46 18.68 1.54
C ALA A 89 2.97 20.10 1.23
N ASP A 90 2.82 20.41 -0.05
CA ASP A 90 2.32 21.71 -0.49
C ASP A 90 0.88 21.91 0.02
N GLU A 91 0.74 22.83 0.96
CA GLU A 91 -0.53 23.11 1.62
C GLU A 91 -1.55 23.73 0.66
N ALA A 92 -1.10 24.46 -0.36
CA ALA A 92 -1.96 25.02 -1.39
C ALA A 92 -2.47 23.93 -2.33
N TYR A 93 -1.64 22.94 -2.66
CA TYR A 93 -2.05 21.74 -3.40
C TYR A 93 -3.07 20.92 -2.60
N MET A 94 -2.81 20.64 -1.32
CA MET A 94 -3.73 19.89 -0.45
C MET A 94 -5.06 20.62 -0.24
N ALA A 95 -5.01 21.92 0.03
CA ALA A 95 -6.22 22.73 0.19
C ALA A 95 -7.01 22.84 -1.13
N THR A 96 -6.32 22.88 -2.27
CA THR A 96 -6.97 22.84 -3.59
C THR A 96 -7.59 21.48 -3.83
N LEU A 97 -6.89 20.38 -3.61
CA LEU A 97 -7.46 19.03 -3.75
C LEU A 97 -8.68 18.83 -2.85
N ALA A 98 -8.63 19.26 -1.60
CA ALA A 98 -9.75 19.17 -0.66
C ALA A 98 -10.94 20.06 -1.09
N ARG A 99 -10.68 21.26 -1.62
CA ARG A 99 -11.70 22.20 -2.09
C ARG A 99 -12.35 21.75 -3.39
N GLU A 100 -11.54 21.28 -4.34
CA GLU A 100 -11.99 20.90 -5.67
C GLU A 100 -12.55 19.47 -5.71
N ALA A 101 -12.26 18.60 -4.73
CA ALA A 101 -12.72 17.21 -4.72
C ALA A 101 -14.25 17.09 -4.88
N THR A 102 -15.03 17.86 -4.12
CA THR A 102 -16.50 17.84 -4.23
C THR A 102 -16.98 18.38 -5.58
N GLY A 103 -16.42 19.50 -6.03
CA GLY A 103 -16.78 20.10 -7.32
C GLY A 103 -16.38 19.23 -8.52
N THR A 104 -15.28 18.50 -8.42
CA THR A 104 -14.80 17.55 -9.44
C THR A 104 -15.74 16.35 -9.53
N VAL A 105 -16.18 15.81 -8.38
CA VAL A 105 -17.17 14.72 -8.35
C VAL A 105 -18.52 15.17 -8.92
N GLN A 106 -18.99 16.37 -8.57
CA GLN A 106 -20.22 16.95 -9.13
C GLN A 106 -20.11 17.19 -10.63
N TRP A 107 -18.99 17.73 -11.11
CA TRP A 107 -18.73 17.93 -12.54
C TRP A 107 -18.70 16.61 -13.34
N LEU A 108 -18.12 15.55 -12.76
CA LEU A 108 -18.12 14.20 -13.36
C LEU A 108 -19.54 13.61 -13.48
N GLU A 109 -20.42 13.90 -12.51
CA GLU A 109 -21.81 13.45 -12.54
C GLU A 109 -22.67 14.29 -13.52
N GLU A 110 -22.51 15.61 -13.51
CA GLU A 110 -23.42 16.55 -14.18
C GLU A 110 -23.00 16.87 -15.62
N GLU A 111 -21.71 17.06 -15.88
CA GLU A 111 -21.19 17.53 -17.18
C GLU A 111 -20.61 16.39 -18.03
N VAL A 112 -20.04 15.37 -17.39
CA VAL A 112 -19.46 14.20 -18.08
C VAL A 112 -20.49 13.07 -18.25
N GLY A 113 -21.60 13.10 -17.50
CA GLY A 113 -22.75 12.22 -17.72
C GLY A 113 -22.54 10.77 -17.33
N VAL A 114 -21.77 10.50 -16.27
CA VAL A 114 -21.55 9.14 -15.75
C VAL A 114 -22.86 8.56 -15.22
N ARG A 115 -23.30 7.42 -15.77
CA ARG A 115 -24.49 6.67 -15.34
C ARG A 115 -24.16 5.19 -15.17
N LEU A 116 -24.76 4.55 -14.17
CA LEU A 116 -24.61 3.12 -13.86
C LEU A 116 -25.95 2.38 -14.07
N ALA A 117 -25.90 1.21 -14.73
CA ALA A 117 -27.01 0.31 -15.04
C ALA A 117 -26.53 -1.18 -14.87
N PRO A 118 -27.06 -2.27 -15.49
CA PRO A 118 -26.78 -3.66 -15.07
C PRO A 118 -25.35 -4.08 -15.38
N ASP A 119 -24.47 -3.80 -14.43
CA ASP A 119 -23.05 -3.62 -14.61
C ASP A 119 -22.27 -4.41 -13.55
N VAL A 120 -21.10 -4.94 -13.91
CA VAL A 120 -20.19 -5.64 -13.00
C VAL A 120 -18.99 -4.75 -12.69
N VAL A 121 -18.71 -4.55 -11.40
CA VAL A 121 -17.48 -3.89 -10.95
C VAL A 121 -16.56 -4.90 -10.29
N LEU A 122 -15.35 -5.04 -10.83
CA LEU A 122 -14.26 -5.80 -10.24
C LEU A 122 -13.49 -4.92 -9.25
N ALA A 123 -13.58 -5.24 -7.97
CA ALA A 123 -12.92 -4.54 -6.87
C ALA A 123 -12.28 -5.54 -5.88
N CYS A 124 -11.77 -6.66 -6.44
CA CYS A 124 -11.36 -7.85 -5.70
C CYS A 124 -9.83 -7.99 -5.53
N GLY A 125 -9.12 -6.86 -5.49
CA GLY A 125 -7.66 -6.85 -5.28
C GLY A 125 -6.85 -7.33 -6.48
N GLY A 126 -5.55 -7.48 -6.25
CA GLY A 126 -4.60 -8.01 -7.23
C GLY A 126 -4.37 -9.51 -7.09
N PHE A 127 -3.11 -9.92 -7.22
CA PHE A 127 -2.68 -11.31 -7.22
C PHE A 127 -1.52 -11.62 -6.27
N GLU A 128 -1.20 -10.72 -5.34
CA GLU A 128 -0.17 -10.87 -4.32
C GLU A 128 -0.39 -12.09 -3.41
N GLY A 129 -1.63 -12.52 -3.25
CA GLY A 129 -1.94 -13.76 -2.56
C GLY A 129 -1.64 -15.02 -3.39
N ASN A 130 -1.36 -14.94 -4.69
CA ASN A 130 -1.23 -16.09 -5.59
C ASN A 130 0.25 -16.43 -5.90
N PRO A 131 0.82 -17.49 -5.29
CA PRO A 131 2.21 -17.86 -5.52
C PRO A 131 2.51 -18.22 -6.98
N GLU A 132 1.55 -18.80 -7.71
CA GLU A 132 1.75 -19.19 -9.11
C GLU A 132 1.83 -17.95 -10.02
N MET A 133 0.94 -16.98 -9.83
CA MET A 133 0.98 -15.72 -10.59
C MET A 133 2.20 -14.88 -10.21
N LEU A 134 2.56 -14.82 -8.93
CA LEU A 134 3.79 -14.16 -8.47
C LEU A 134 5.04 -14.82 -9.08
N ALA A 135 5.11 -16.15 -9.10
CA ALA A 135 6.21 -16.86 -9.75
C ALA A 135 6.27 -16.61 -11.26
N LYS A 136 5.10 -16.56 -11.91
CA LYS A 136 4.98 -16.30 -13.35
C LYS A 136 5.42 -14.90 -13.75
N TYR A 137 4.97 -13.87 -13.02
CA TYR A 137 5.17 -12.48 -13.44
C TYR A 137 6.35 -11.79 -12.77
N VAL A 138 6.65 -12.10 -11.52
CA VAL A 138 7.68 -11.40 -10.74
C VAL A 138 8.96 -12.23 -10.65
N GLY A 139 8.85 -13.50 -10.24
CA GLY A 139 10.02 -14.37 -10.14
C GLY A 139 9.90 -15.51 -9.12
N ASN A 140 10.84 -16.44 -9.20
CA ASN A 140 10.81 -17.71 -8.45
C ASN A 140 11.09 -17.59 -6.93
N ARG A 141 11.63 -16.46 -6.47
CA ARG A 141 11.91 -16.19 -5.04
C ARG A 141 10.76 -15.50 -4.30
N THR A 142 9.61 -15.32 -4.94
CA THR A 142 8.45 -14.67 -4.31
C THR A 142 7.83 -15.47 -3.16
N HIS A 143 8.11 -16.77 -3.08
CA HIS A 143 7.75 -17.60 -1.93
C HIS A 143 8.45 -17.20 -0.61
N GLU A 144 9.51 -16.39 -0.70
CA GLU A 144 10.24 -15.82 0.45
C GLU A 144 9.59 -14.53 0.99
N LEU A 145 8.57 -13.99 0.32
CA LEU A 145 7.85 -12.77 0.72
C LEU A 145 6.61 -13.13 1.53
N PRO A 146 6.59 -12.89 2.85
CA PRO A 146 5.36 -12.97 3.63
C PRO A 146 4.40 -11.86 3.19
N LEU A 147 3.10 -12.09 3.38
CA LEU A 147 2.10 -11.05 3.18
C LEU A 147 2.05 -10.14 4.41
N ILE A 148 1.97 -8.84 4.19
CA ILE A 148 1.92 -7.84 5.28
C ILE A 148 0.64 -7.93 6.12
N ALA A 149 -0.44 -8.42 5.51
CA ALA A 149 -1.73 -8.59 6.17
C ALA A 149 -2.37 -9.97 5.87
N PRO A 150 -2.98 -10.64 6.87
CA PRO A 150 -3.58 -11.96 6.68
C PRO A 150 -4.66 -12.03 5.61
N GLY A 151 -5.41 -10.95 5.38
CA GLY A 151 -6.50 -10.91 4.39
C GLY A 151 -6.01 -11.08 2.95
N LEU A 152 -4.77 -10.65 2.66
CA LEU A 152 -4.20 -10.63 1.31
C LEU A 152 -4.01 -12.05 0.73
N VAL A 153 -4.07 -13.10 1.56
CA VAL A 153 -4.07 -14.49 1.08
C VAL A 153 -5.22 -14.78 0.10
N HIS A 154 -6.27 -13.97 0.12
CA HIS A 154 -7.45 -14.11 -0.73
C HIS A 154 -7.33 -13.35 -2.08
N ASN A 155 -6.35 -12.46 -2.22
CA ASN A 155 -6.10 -11.73 -3.46
C ASN A 155 -5.36 -12.63 -4.44
N LYS A 156 -6.11 -13.56 -5.03
CA LYS A 156 -5.57 -14.63 -5.89
C LYS A 156 -5.56 -14.28 -7.38
N GLY A 157 -5.95 -13.07 -7.77
CA GLY A 157 -6.09 -12.67 -9.18
C GLY A 157 -7.27 -13.32 -9.91
N ALA A 158 -8.28 -13.84 -9.20
CA ALA A 158 -9.42 -14.51 -9.83
C ALA A 158 -10.24 -13.56 -10.73
N GLY A 159 -10.54 -12.35 -10.23
CA GLY A 159 -11.19 -11.31 -11.05
C GLY A 159 -10.33 -10.87 -12.22
N LEU A 160 -9.02 -10.79 -12.03
CA LEU A 160 -8.06 -10.47 -13.08
C LEU A 160 -8.08 -11.52 -14.19
N ASN A 161 -8.00 -12.81 -13.87
CA ASN A 161 -8.08 -13.88 -14.86
C ASN A 161 -9.41 -13.87 -15.62
N MET A 162 -10.54 -13.68 -14.92
CA MET A 162 -11.86 -13.55 -15.59
C MET A 162 -11.88 -12.39 -16.59
N ALA A 163 -11.33 -11.23 -16.23
CA ALA A 163 -11.26 -10.10 -17.15
C ALA A 163 -10.34 -10.37 -18.35
N LEU A 164 -9.18 -10.98 -18.13
CA LEU A 164 -8.23 -11.34 -19.19
C LEU A 164 -8.84 -12.36 -20.16
N GLU A 165 -9.58 -13.36 -19.67
CA GLU A 165 -10.30 -14.33 -20.51
C GLU A 165 -11.37 -13.68 -21.39
N LEU A 166 -11.98 -12.57 -20.95
CA LEU A 166 -12.90 -11.75 -21.74
C LEU A 166 -12.19 -10.83 -22.75
N GLY A 167 -10.86 -10.82 -22.79
CA GLY A 167 -10.07 -9.98 -23.68
C GLY A 167 -9.79 -8.57 -23.15
N ALA A 168 -9.87 -8.36 -21.82
CA ALA A 168 -9.43 -7.11 -21.20
C ALA A 168 -7.94 -6.85 -21.47
N ALA A 169 -7.62 -5.60 -21.79
CA ALA A 169 -6.25 -5.11 -21.81
C ALA A 169 -5.69 -5.01 -20.39
N THR A 170 -4.37 -5.11 -20.29
CA THR A 170 -3.61 -4.94 -19.04
C THR A 170 -3.01 -3.55 -18.93
N SER A 171 -2.81 -3.10 -17.70
CA SER A 171 -2.01 -1.91 -17.38
C SER A 171 -1.16 -2.19 -16.13
N GLY A 172 -0.16 -1.35 -15.89
CA GLY A 172 0.81 -1.49 -14.81
C GLY A 172 1.86 -2.57 -15.08
N SER A 173 2.87 -2.59 -14.22
CA SER A 173 3.96 -3.57 -14.23
C SER A 173 3.53 -4.86 -13.53
N PHE A 174 3.27 -5.93 -14.28
CA PHE A 174 2.93 -7.24 -13.70
C PHE A 174 4.11 -7.87 -12.92
N ASP A 175 5.33 -7.47 -13.23
CA ASP A 175 6.55 -7.80 -12.50
C ASP A 175 6.81 -6.88 -11.29
N GLY A 176 5.94 -5.88 -11.09
CA GLY A 176 6.03 -4.88 -10.03
C GLY A 176 5.15 -5.22 -8.83
N MET A 177 5.67 -4.91 -7.64
CA MET A 177 5.01 -5.14 -6.36
C MET A 177 5.41 -4.07 -5.35
N HIS A 178 4.51 -3.84 -4.40
CA HIS A 178 4.78 -3.04 -3.23
C HIS A 178 5.22 -3.91 -2.06
N CYS A 179 6.39 -3.60 -1.47
CA CYS A 179 6.86 -4.25 -0.26
C CYS A 179 7.32 -3.22 0.78
N GLU A 180 7.24 -3.59 2.05
CA GLU A 180 7.66 -2.75 3.17
C GLU A 180 8.53 -3.54 4.17
N LEU A 181 9.39 -2.85 4.92
CA LEU A 181 10.25 -3.46 5.93
C LEU A 181 9.47 -3.68 7.23
N VAL A 182 9.22 -4.93 7.59
CA VAL A 182 8.36 -5.32 8.71
C VAL A 182 9.17 -5.98 9.83
N ASP A 183 8.84 -5.66 11.08
CA ASP A 183 9.38 -6.36 12.26
C ASP A 183 8.95 -7.83 12.23
N THR A 184 9.90 -8.74 12.04
CA THR A 184 9.60 -10.18 11.86
C THR A 184 9.03 -10.85 13.10
N ARG A 185 9.11 -10.19 14.27
CA ARG A 185 8.60 -10.69 15.54
C ARG A 185 7.12 -10.33 15.76
N ALA A 186 6.59 -9.40 14.97
CA ALA A 186 5.27 -8.84 15.21
C ALA A 186 4.15 -9.88 15.02
N THR A 187 3.09 -9.76 15.82
CA THR A 187 1.92 -10.65 15.73
C THR A 187 0.72 -10.01 15.05
N LYS A 188 0.78 -8.69 14.83
CA LYS A 188 -0.25 -7.93 14.13
C LYS A 188 0.20 -7.57 12.70
N PRO A 189 -0.73 -7.36 11.76
CA PRO A 189 -0.40 -6.90 10.42
C PRO A 189 0.17 -5.48 10.42
N ASP A 190 0.79 -5.11 9.30
CA ASP A 190 1.27 -3.74 9.05
C ASP A 190 2.28 -3.24 10.11
N ALA A 191 3.14 -4.15 10.58
CA ALA A 191 4.18 -3.89 11.58
C ALA A 191 5.46 -3.28 10.98
N VAL A 192 5.28 -2.29 10.11
CA VAL A 192 6.37 -1.67 9.33
C VAL A 192 7.25 -0.79 10.20
N ILE A 193 8.56 -0.90 10.09
CA ILE A 193 9.49 0.01 10.76
C ILE A 193 9.91 1.14 9.81
N TRP A 194 9.44 2.36 10.07
CA TRP A 194 9.64 3.53 9.20
C TRP A 194 10.88 4.36 9.54
N GLY A 195 11.77 3.83 10.39
CA GLY A 195 12.91 4.57 10.92
C GLY A 195 14.10 4.72 9.97
N HIS A 196 14.10 4.08 8.79
CA HIS A 196 15.31 3.87 7.97
C HIS A 196 16.05 5.17 7.63
N ASN A 197 15.36 6.27 7.30
CA ASN A 197 15.99 7.58 7.03
C ASN A 197 16.74 8.18 8.23
N TYR A 198 16.54 7.68 9.45
CA TYR A 198 17.08 8.20 10.71
C TYR A 198 17.89 7.14 11.49
N GLY A 199 18.23 6.04 10.84
CA GLY A 199 19.12 5.02 11.36
C GLY A 199 19.83 4.36 10.21
N ILE A 200 20.18 3.08 10.37
CA ILE A 200 20.73 2.28 9.29
C ILE A 200 19.95 0.98 9.14
N VAL A 201 19.91 0.48 7.91
CA VAL A 201 19.45 -0.89 7.62
C VAL A 201 20.65 -1.70 7.15
N VAL A 202 20.91 -2.80 7.85
CA VAL A 202 21.99 -3.73 7.52
C VAL A 202 21.42 -5.09 7.12
N ASN A 203 22.12 -5.81 6.24
CA ASN A 203 21.78 -7.18 5.87
C ASN A 203 22.24 -8.19 6.95
N GLU A 204 22.07 -9.49 6.69
CA GLU A 204 22.48 -10.56 7.60
C GLU A 204 23.99 -10.62 7.91
N HIS A 205 24.81 -9.97 7.08
CA HIS A 205 26.27 -9.83 7.27
C HIS A 205 26.64 -8.50 7.93
N CYS A 206 25.66 -7.82 8.54
CA CYS A 206 25.80 -6.52 9.17
C CYS A 206 26.28 -5.42 8.21
N LYS A 207 26.12 -5.57 6.89
CA LYS A 207 26.51 -4.57 5.90
C LYS A 207 25.33 -3.73 5.47
N ARG A 208 25.55 -2.41 5.41
CA ARG A 208 24.63 -1.50 4.73
C ARG A 208 24.67 -1.78 3.23
N PHE A 209 23.50 -1.80 2.60
CA PHE A 209 23.35 -2.05 1.16
C PHE A 209 22.68 -0.89 0.43
N TYR A 210 21.87 -0.11 1.13
CA TYR A 210 21.19 1.07 0.59
C TYR A 210 21.71 2.37 1.23
N ASP A 211 21.50 3.49 0.54
CA ASP A 211 21.65 4.83 1.13
C ASP A 211 20.30 5.32 1.64
N GLU A 212 20.04 5.09 2.93
CA GLU A 212 18.74 5.30 3.57
C GLU A 212 18.28 6.76 3.49
N GLY A 213 19.25 7.68 3.40
CA GLY A 213 19.03 9.11 3.23
C GLY A 213 18.83 9.56 1.78
N LYS A 214 18.99 8.72 0.75
CA LYS A 214 19.05 9.15 -0.67
C LYS A 214 17.83 9.91 -1.17
N GLY A 215 16.69 9.77 -0.52
CA GLY A 215 15.46 10.49 -0.84
C GLY A 215 14.51 10.59 0.36
N HIS A 216 13.35 11.19 0.14
CA HIS A 216 12.30 11.26 1.16
C HIS A 216 11.87 9.85 1.58
N LEU A 217 11.43 9.70 2.84
CA LEU A 217 10.97 8.44 3.44
C LEU A 217 10.03 7.65 2.50
N PHE A 218 8.96 8.32 2.04
CA PHE A 218 7.96 7.77 1.11
C PHE A 218 8.45 7.57 -0.34
N SER A 219 9.73 7.72 -0.60
CA SER A 219 10.34 7.48 -1.92
C SER A 219 11.47 6.44 -1.86
N THR A 220 11.84 5.97 -0.66
CA THR A 220 12.93 5.02 -0.42
C THR A 220 12.48 3.75 0.30
N PHE A 221 11.42 3.80 1.11
CA PHE A 221 10.95 2.65 1.92
C PHE A 221 10.75 1.36 1.10
N GLU A 222 10.01 1.45 -0.01
CA GLU A 222 9.78 0.32 -0.91
C GLU A 222 11.07 -0.17 -1.58
N LYS A 223 11.96 0.75 -1.97
CA LYS A 223 13.21 0.41 -2.66
C LYS A 223 14.13 -0.40 -1.75
N ILE A 224 14.24 0.00 -0.48
CA ILE A 224 15.04 -0.73 0.51
C ILE A 224 14.44 -2.11 0.78
N ALA A 225 13.10 -2.21 0.89
CA ALA A 225 12.43 -3.49 1.07
C ALA A 225 12.68 -4.42 -0.13
N LEU A 226 12.52 -3.92 -1.36
CA LEU A 226 12.78 -4.70 -2.57
C LEU A 226 14.24 -5.11 -2.71
N GLU A 227 15.20 -4.22 -2.38
CA GLU A 227 16.63 -4.57 -2.40
C GLU A 227 16.98 -5.59 -1.32
N LEU A 228 16.39 -5.48 -0.12
CA LEU A 228 16.56 -6.46 0.94
C LEU A 228 16.15 -7.87 0.48
N TRP A 229 14.97 -7.98 -0.14
CA TRP A 229 14.48 -9.24 -0.66
C TRP A 229 15.32 -9.75 -1.84
N ARG A 230 15.51 -8.93 -2.88
CA ARG A 230 16.15 -9.35 -4.13
C ARG A 230 17.62 -9.66 -3.93
N ASP A 231 18.35 -8.78 -3.25
CA ASP A 231 19.81 -8.77 -3.31
C ASP A 231 20.48 -9.06 -1.95
N GLN A 232 19.70 -9.10 -0.85
CA GLN A 232 20.23 -9.26 0.52
C GLN A 232 19.62 -10.46 1.27
N ASN A 233 19.20 -11.49 0.53
CA ASN A 233 18.70 -12.75 1.08
C ASN A 233 17.53 -12.58 2.07
N GLN A 234 16.76 -11.49 1.92
CA GLN A 234 15.51 -11.26 2.64
C GLN A 234 15.69 -11.18 4.17
N LYS A 235 16.88 -10.84 4.67
CA LYS A 235 17.13 -10.76 6.12
C LYS A 235 17.92 -9.52 6.46
N GLY A 236 17.30 -8.61 7.23
CA GLY A 236 17.92 -7.35 7.59
C GLY A 236 17.62 -6.93 9.02
N TYR A 237 18.25 -5.83 9.44
CA TYR A 237 18.13 -5.28 10.77
C TYR A 237 18.16 -3.76 10.71
N PHE A 238 17.21 -3.13 11.38
CA PHE A 238 17.26 -1.69 11.63
C PHE A 238 18.04 -1.41 12.90
N VAL A 239 18.90 -0.40 12.88
CA VAL A 239 19.69 0.04 14.04
C VAL A 239 19.62 1.56 14.19
N THR A 240 19.40 2.02 15.42
CA THR A 240 19.36 3.44 15.77
C THR A 240 19.77 3.67 17.23
N ASP A 241 19.73 4.92 17.69
CA ASP A 241 20.15 5.34 19.03
C ASP A 241 19.02 6.01 19.84
N ASP A 242 19.33 6.40 21.07
CA ASP A 242 18.38 7.03 22.00
C ASP A 242 17.93 8.42 21.57
N THR A 243 18.75 9.14 20.80
CA THR A 243 18.39 10.46 20.25
C THR A 243 17.22 10.33 19.30
N ILE A 244 17.33 9.39 18.35
CA ILE A 244 16.31 9.17 17.33
C ILE A 244 15.10 8.46 17.93
N MET A 245 15.30 7.46 18.79
CA MET A 245 14.20 6.73 19.42
C MET A 245 13.27 7.68 20.19
N LYS A 246 13.83 8.59 20.99
CA LYS A 246 13.04 9.61 21.73
C LYS A 246 12.37 10.65 20.85
N ARG A 247 12.93 10.91 19.67
CA ARG A 247 12.35 11.88 18.72
C ARG A 247 11.04 11.39 18.11
N PHE A 248 10.92 10.07 17.91
CA PHE A 248 9.82 9.48 17.15
C PHE A 248 8.90 8.56 17.97
N ARG A 249 9.24 8.26 19.23
CA ARG A 249 8.34 7.55 20.16
C ARG A 249 7.79 8.47 21.25
N PRO A 250 6.49 8.39 21.57
CA PRO A 250 5.47 7.60 20.86
C PRO A 250 5.18 8.18 19.46
N GLY A 251 4.86 7.32 18.50
CA GLY A 251 4.57 7.71 17.13
C GLY A 251 4.59 6.55 16.12
N TRP A 252 3.95 6.78 14.98
CA TRP A 252 3.75 5.79 13.91
C TRP A 252 5.06 5.26 13.28
N VAL A 253 6.20 5.89 13.55
CA VAL A 253 7.49 5.46 12.98
C VAL A 253 7.91 4.10 13.54
N TYR A 254 7.57 3.83 14.80
CA TYR A 254 7.96 2.60 15.51
C TYR A 254 6.78 1.89 16.19
N ASP A 255 5.66 2.58 16.46
CA ASP A 255 4.53 1.99 17.20
C ASP A 255 3.55 1.20 16.29
N THR A 256 3.87 1.09 15.00
CA THR A 256 3.26 0.17 14.03
C THR A 256 3.57 -1.28 14.33
N THR A 257 4.68 -1.64 15.00
CA THR A 257 4.87 -3.00 15.56
C THR A 257 4.19 -3.13 16.93
N ASP A 258 3.90 -4.36 17.37
CA ASP A 258 3.45 -4.67 18.74
C ASP A 258 4.59 -5.15 19.64
N GLN A 259 5.83 -5.11 19.14
CA GLN A 259 7.02 -5.54 19.85
C GLN A 259 7.88 -4.33 20.23
N GLU A 260 8.45 -4.36 21.43
CA GLU A 260 9.48 -3.40 21.80
C GLU A 260 10.79 -3.67 21.02
N PRO A 261 11.58 -2.62 20.71
CA PRO A 261 12.88 -2.80 20.10
C PRO A 261 13.81 -3.60 21.01
N GLU A 262 14.70 -4.38 20.41
CA GLU A 262 15.88 -4.81 21.15
C GLU A 262 16.67 -3.59 21.60
N LYS A 263 17.13 -3.59 22.84
CA LYS A 263 17.76 -2.43 23.50
C LYS A 263 19.04 -2.87 24.21
N ALA A 264 20.14 -2.14 24.02
CA ALA A 264 21.40 -2.40 24.74
C ALA A 264 22.21 -1.12 24.95
N ASP A 265 23.20 -1.14 25.85
CA ASP A 265 24.04 0.03 26.14
C ASP A 265 25.25 0.14 25.19
N THR A 266 25.53 -0.92 24.41
CA THR A 266 26.57 -0.95 23.38
C THR A 266 26.06 -1.60 22.08
N ILE A 267 26.70 -1.28 20.94
CA ILE A 267 26.35 -1.89 19.64
C ILE A 267 26.67 -3.40 19.63
N THR A 268 27.77 -3.81 20.25
CA THR A 268 28.15 -5.23 20.39
C THR A 268 27.07 -6.03 21.13
N GLU A 269 26.55 -5.53 22.25
CA GLU A 269 25.45 -6.18 22.98
C GLU A 269 24.15 -6.19 22.17
N LEU A 270 23.86 -5.10 21.45
CA LEU A 270 22.69 -5.03 20.56
C LEU A 270 22.79 -6.08 19.45
N ALA A 271 23.97 -6.24 18.85
CA ALA A 271 24.22 -7.24 17.81
C ALA A 271 23.89 -8.65 18.30
N VAL A 272 24.36 -9.01 19.51
CA VAL A 272 24.05 -10.31 20.12
C VAL A 272 22.55 -10.52 20.26
N LYS A 273 21.80 -9.50 20.69
CA LYS A 273 20.33 -9.58 20.83
C LYS A 273 19.62 -9.76 19.48
N LEU A 274 20.13 -9.12 18.42
CA LEU A 274 19.62 -9.25 17.06
C LEU A 274 20.08 -10.54 16.36
N GLY A 275 21.00 -11.30 16.95
CA GLY A 275 21.64 -12.46 16.32
C GLY A 275 22.57 -12.06 15.16
N CYS A 276 23.12 -10.86 15.22
CA CYS A 276 24.12 -10.30 14.31
C CYS A 276 25.55 -10.60 14.81
N ASP A 277 26.53 -10.47 13.92
CA ASP A 277 27.94 -10.48 14.31
C ASP A 277 28.30 -9.17 15.04
N PRO A 278 28.80 -9.23 16.29
CA PRO A 278 29.03 -8.02 17.08
C PRO A 278 30.14 -7.12 16.56
N ASP A 279 31.20 -7.69 15.99
CA ASP A 279 32.35 -6.94 15.49
C ASP A 279 32.01 -6.28 14.15
N GLU A 280 31.32 -7.01 13.26
CA GLU A 280 30.91 -6.47 11.96
C GLU A 280 29.83 -5.39 12.09
N LEU A 281 28.91 -5.50 13.05
CA LEU A 281 27.92 -4.45 13.30
C LEU A 281 28.58 -3.20 13.88
N GLN A 282 29.46 -3.35 14.89
CA GLN A 282 30.20 -2.24 15.48
C GLN A 282 30.98 -1.49 14.39
N LYS A 283 31.74 -2.22 13.57
CA LYS A 283 32.49 -1.67 12.44
C LYS A 283 31.60 -0.87 11.49
N THR A 284 30.42 -1.40 11.14
CA THR A 284 29.51 -0.74 10.20
C THR A 284 28.90 0.55 10.79
N VAL A 285 28.62 0.56 12.09
CA VAL A 285 28.17 1.77 12.79
C VAL A 285 29.29 2.82 12.85
N ASP A 286 30.53 2.41 13.12
CA ASP A 286 31.68 3.31 13.14
C ASP A 286 31.92 3.94 11.76
N GLU A 287 31.91 3.13 10.69
CA GLU A 287 32.02 3.60 9.30
C GLU A 287 30.89 4.57 8.92
N PHE A 288 29.66 4.30 9.37
CA PHE A 288 28.52 5.19 9.14
C PHE A 288 28.68 6.52 9.90
N ASN A 289 29.09 6.48 11.17
CA ASN A 289 29.31 7.67 11.98
C ASN A 289 30.41 8.55 11.39
N GLU A 290 31.53 7.95 10.94
CA GLU A 290 32.61 8.67 10.27
C GLU A 290 32.14 9.33 8.96
N ALA A 291 31.24 8.68 8.21
CA ALA A 291 30.67 9.26 6.98
C ALA A 291 29.73 10.45 7.25
N CYS A 292 29.01 10.45 8.38
CA CYS A 292 28.19 11.58 8.82
C CYS A 292 29.04 12.82 9.14
N ASP A 293 30.21 12.63 9.76
CA ASP A 293 31.10 13.73 10.15
C ASP A 293 31.82 14.39 8.95
N LYS A 294 31.97 13.66 7.83
CA LYS A 294 32.71 14.12 6.65
C LYS A 294 31.84 14.73 5.54
N GLU A 295 30.58 15.09 5.83
CA GLU A 295 29.58 15.57 4.84
C GLU A 295 29.32 14.62 3.65
N ASN A 296 29.79 13.36 3.71
CA ASN A 296 29.70 12.40 2.61
C ASN A 296 28.38 11.59 2.62
N LYS A 297 27.50 11.85 3.57
CA LYS A 297 26.21 11.16 3.73
C LYS A 297 25.05 12.05 3.29
N THR A 298 24.07 11.48 2.60
CA THR A 298 22.93 12.24 2.07
C THR A 298 21.91 12.59 3.17
N ASN A 299 21.31 13.78 3.05
CA ASN A 299 20.13 14.25 3.78
C ASN A 299 20.16 14.06 5.32
N TRP A 300 19.14 13.40 5.90
CA TRP A 300 18.83 13.36 7.34
C TRP A 300 19.66 12.33 8.15
N ALA A 301 20.83 11.93 7.67
CA ALA A 301 21.67 11.00 8.41
C ALA A 301 22.10 11.62 9.75
N ASN A 302 21.98 10.84 10.83
CA ASN A 302 22.42 11.24 12.18
C ASN A 302 23.37 10.17 12.70
N PRO A 303 24.50 10.55 13.31
CA PRO A 303 25.39 9.57 13.91
C PRO A 303 24.66 8.79 15.02
N ILE A 304 24.89 7.48 15.06
CA ILE A 304 24.36 6.53 16.04
C ILE A 304 25.40 6.42 17.14
N VAL A 305 25.30 7.29 18.15
CA VAL A 305 26.35 7.44 19.19
C VAL A 305 25.82 7.51 20.61
N LYS A 306 24.51 7.73 20.81
CA LYS A 306 23.95 7.92 22.14
C LYS A 306 23.24 6.66 22.65
N PRO A 307 23.82 5.93 23.62
CA PRO A 307 23.14 4.79 24.21
C PRO A 307 21.91 5.24 25.03
N PRO A 308 20.96 4.33 25.27
CA PRO A 308 20.91 2.97 24.74
C PRO A 308 20.71 2.94 23.21
N PHE A 309 21.23 1.90 22.57
CA PHE A 309 21.04 1.59 21.17
C PHE A 309 19.84 0.65 20.99
N TYR A 310 19.18 0.77 19.85
CA TYR A 310 17.93 0.06 19.56
C TYR A 310 17.97 -0.63 18.21
N GLY A 311 17.29 -1.76 18.08
CA GLY A 311 17.12 -2.41 16.79
C GLY A 311 15.89 -3.31 16.65
N TYR A 312 15.55 -3.58 15.39
CA TYR A 312 14.47 -4.48 14.98
C TYR A 312 14.98 -5.44 13.91
N PRO A 313 14.66 -6.75 13.98
CA PRO A 313 14.84 -7.66 12.85
C PRO A 313 13.79 -7.37 11.79
N LEU A 314 14.21 -7.34 10.52
CA LEU A 314 13.40 -6.92 9.39
C LEU A 314 13.36 -7.97 8.27
N MET A 315 12.19 -8.09 7.64
CA MET A 315 11.99 -8.72 6.33
C MET A 315 11.17 -7.78 5.45
N ALA A 316 11.29 -7.93 4.13
CA ALA A 316 10.34 -7.29 3.21
C ALA A 316 9.05 -8.09 3.21
N HIS A 317 7.91 -7.46 3.46
CA HIS A 317 6.59 -8.08 3.32
C HIS A 317 5.86 -7.49 2.12
N LEU A 318 5.18 -8.35 1.38
CA LEU A 318 4.41 -8.00 0.19
C LEU A 318 3.04 -7.41 0.60
N THR A 319 2.73 -6.25 0.03
CA THR A 319 1.51 -5.48 0.31
C THR A 319 0.50 -5.56 -0.83
N PHE A 320 0.91 -5.26 -2.07
CA PHE A 320 0.03 -5.32 -3.24
C PHE A 320 0.83 -5.44 -4.55
N THR A 321 0.16 -5.84 -5.62
CA THR A 321 0.71 -5.97 -6.98
C THR A 321 0.38 -4.75 -7.85
N TYR A 322 1.28 -4.36 -8.75
CA TYR A 322 1.05 -3.16 -9.58
C TYR A 322 0.25 -3.43 -10.85
N GLY A 323 0.33 -4.65 -11.37
CA GLY A 323 -0.31 -5.07 -12.61
C GLY A 323 -1.79 -5.38 -12.41
N GLY A 324 -2.63 -4.91 -13.34
CA GLY A 324 -4.07 -5.13 -13.31
C GLY A 324 -4.70 -4.90 -14.68
N VAL A 325 -6.02 -4.72 -14.71
CA VAL A 325 -6.73 -4.38 -15.96
C VAL A 325 -6.53 -2.91 -16.30
N LYS A 326 -6.51 -2.60 -17.60
CA LYS A 326 -6.53 -1.23 -18.10
C LYS A 326 -7.95 -0.68 -18.00
N THR A 327 -8.09 0.51 -17.46
CA THR A 327 -9.36 1.25 -17.41
C THR A 327 -9.21 2.62 -18.06
N ASN A 328 -10.31 3.19 -18.52
CA ASN A 328 -10.36 4.62 -18.83
C ASN A 328 -10.68 5.45 -17.57
N THR A 329 -10.76 6.78 -17.70
CA THR A 329 -11.08 7.70 -16.59
C THR A 329 -12.48 7.50 -16.00
N ASN A 330 -13.35 6.75 -16.69
CA ASN A 330 -14.68 6.38 -16.22
C ASN A 330 -14.68 4.98 -15.55
N ALA A 331 -13.50 4.44 -15.22
CA ALA A 331 -13.27 3.12 -14.65
C ALA A 331 -13.76 1.93 -15.50
N GLN A 332 -14.12 2.16 -16.77
CA GLN A 332 -14.54 1.10 -17.68
C GLN A 332 -13.32 0.27 -18.08
N VAL A 333 -13.44 -1.05 -17.99
CA VAL A 333 -12.37 -1.95 -18.43
C VAL A 333 -12.25 -1.88 -19.93
N LEU A 334 -11.03 -1.62 -20.42
CA LEU A 334 -10.74 -1.58 -21.85
C LEU A 334 -10.38 -2.98 -22.34
N GLY A 335 -10.87 -3.35 -23.52
CA GLY A 335 -10.39 -4.52 -24.25
C GLY A 335 -9.01 -4.27 -24.86
N THR A 336 -8.39 -5.32 -25.41
CA THR A 336 -7.11 -5.24 -26.13
C THR A 336 -7.11 -4.34 -27.37
N ASN A 337 -8.30 -3.91 -27.82
CA ASN A 337 -8.51 -2.94 -28.89
C ASN A 337 -8.76 -1.50 -28.37
N ASP A 338 -8.55 -1.25 -27.07
CA ASP A 338 -8.83 0.00 -26.37
C ASP A 338 -10.31 0.45 -26.37
N VAL A 339 -11.23 -0.46 -26.74
CA VAL A 339 -12.67 -0.22 -26.66
C VAL A 339 -13.19 -0.70 -25.30
N PRO A 340 -14.01 0.08 -24.58
CA PRO A 340 -14.64 -0.38 -23.34
C PRO A 340 -15.41 -1.68 -23.52
N ILE A 341 -15.19 -2.64 -22.62
CA ILE A 341 -16.01 -3.86 -22.54
C ILE A 341 -17.37 -3.45 -21.94
N PRO A 342 -18.47 -3.56 -22.70
CA PRO A 342 -19.78 -3.12 -22.20
C PRO A 342 -20.17 -3.87 -20.93
N GLY A 343 -20.58 -3.15 -19.90
CA GLY A 343 -21.03 -3.78 -18.66
C GLY A 343 -19.90 -4.11 -17.66
N LEU A 344 -18.63 -3.75 -17.93
CA LEU A 344 -17.50 -4.10 -17.06
C LEU A 344 -16.66 -2.89 -16.61
N TRP A 345 -16.49 -2.76 -15.30
CA TRP A 345 -15.65 -1.75 -14.64
C TRP A 345 -14.67 -2.40 -13.66
N ALA A 346 -13.62 -1.66 -13.30
CA ALA A 346 -12.68 -2.08 -12.26
C ALA A 346 -12.24 -0.91 -11.38
N ALA A 347 -11.97 -1.20 -10.10
CA ALA A 347 -11.54 -0.22 -9.11
C ALA A 347 -10.54 -0.80 -8.10
N GLY A 348 -9.71 0.06 -7.52
CA GLY A 348 -8.67 -0.32 -6.56
C GLY A 348 -7.51 -1.05 -7.22
N GLU A 349 -6.83 -1.92 -6.47
CA GLU A 349 -5.67 -2.70 -6.95
C GLU A 349 -5.98 -3.59 -8.18
N MET A 350 -7.26 -3.85 -8.44
CA MET A 350 -7.69 -4.55 -9.66
C MET A 350 -7.24 -3.82 -10.94
N THR A 351 -7.03 -2.50 -10.88
CA THR A 351 -6.54 -1.70 -12.00
C THR A 351 -5.01 -1.70 -12.04
N GLY A 352 -4.43 -1.56 -13.23
CA GLY A 352 -3.00 -1.35 -13.36
C GLY A 352 -2.55 -0.03 -12.73
N LEU A 353 -1.84 -0.09 -11.61
CA LEU A 353 -1.53 1.06 -10.75
C LEU A 353 -0.26 1.80 -11.16
N TYR A 354 0.85 1.06 -11.28
CA TYR A 354 2.19 1.64 -11.41
C TYR A 354 3.00 0.97 -12.50
N TYR A 355 3.81 1.75 -13.19
CA TYR A 355 4.89 1.27 -14.05
C TYR A 355 6.21 1.62 -13.37
N ASN A 356 7.21 0.73 -13.35
CA ASN A 356 8.57 1.05 -12.90
C ASN A 356 8.70 1.64 -11.46
N GLY A 357 7.91 1.15 -10.49
CA GLY A 357 8.02 1.47 -9.05
C GLY A 357 7.18 2.66 -8.56
N MET A 358 7.00 2.80 -7.23
CA MET A 358 6.36 3.99 -6.65
C MET A 358 7.24 5.23 -6.87
N GLY A 359 6.82 6.06 -7.83
CA GLY A 359 7.51 7.29 -8.23
C GLY A 359 7.53 7.52 -9.74
N SER A 360 7.29 6.47 -10.53
CA SER A 360 7.13 6.58 -11.99
C SER A 360 5.65 6.47 -12.35
N VAL A 361 4.80 7.32 -11.73
CA VAL A 361 3.43 7.50 -12.20
C VAL A 361 3.52 8.25 -13.52
N HIS A 362 3.67 7.53 -14.62
CA HIS A 362 3.35 8.09 -15.92
C HIS A 362 1.81 8.11 -16.00
N PRO A 363 1.17 9.28 -15.99
CA PRO A 363 -0.23 9.32 -16.37
C PRO A 363 -0.29 8.76 -17.79
N VAL A 364 -0.94 7.60 -17.96
CA VAL A 364 -1.32 7.13 -19.30
C VAL A 364 -2.48 8.03 -19.72
N VAL A 365 -2.13 9.24 -20.16
CA VAL A 365 -2.99 10.13 -20.92
C VAL A 365 -2.47 10.07 -22.35
N THR A 366 -3.08 9.20 -23.13
CA THR A 366 -3.20 9.37 -24.57
C THR A 366 -4.61 9.00 -24.96
#